data_AF-A0A1A2ZI75-F1
#
_entry.id   AF-A0A1A2ZI75-F1
#
_cell.length_a   1.000
_cell.length_b   1.000
_cell.length_c   1.000
_cell.angle_alpha   90.00
_cell.angle_beta   90.00
_cell.angle_gamma   90.00
#
_symmetry.space_group_name_H-M   'P 1'
#
loop_
_entity.id
_entity.type
_entity.pdbx_description
1 polymer ?
#
loop_
_entity_poly.entity_id
_entity_poly.type
_entity_poly.pdbx_seq_one_letter_code
_entity_poly.pdbx_strand_id
1 'polypeptide(L)'
;MDGSYTETATTPAGATFTTSWTVNSCGDGCVYVKAGAGGSQARLVDGQWVLDTFNNVNCADGSYIQYATSTHTTWDPDTLKGTAQHTYIVPACGHPPGYTQTDQIEIKQTPSSTSPSPSPSASPSS
;
A
#
# COMPACT_ATOMS: atom_id res chain seq x y z
N MET A 1 -2.37 -6.14 12.76
CA MET A 1 -2.20 -6.50 11.33
C MET A 1 -0.70 -6.64 11.02
N ASP A 2 0.03 -7.41 11.83
CA ASP A 2 1.47 -7.53 11.66
C ASP A 2 1.77 -8.56 10.57
N GLY A 3 2.64 -8.19 9.64
CA GLY A 3 3.03 -9.09 8.55
C GLY A 3 3.31 -8.39 7.23
N SER A 4 3.43 -9.21 6.19
CA SER A 4 3.63 -8.77 4.81
C SER A 4 2.30 -8.72 4.07
N TYR A 5 2.10 -7.65 3.31
CA TYR A 5 0.88 -7.42 2.55
C TYR A 5 1.22 -6.93 1.14
N THR A 6 0.32 -7.17 0.20
CA THR A 6 0.29 -6.53 -1.10
C THR A 6 -0.89 -5.58 -1.11
N GLU A 7 -0.62 -4.29 -1.23
CA GLU A 7 -1.62 -3.27 -1.53
C GLU A 7 -1.79 -3.18 -3.04
N THR A 8 -3.03 -3.04 -3.49
CA THR A 8 -3.39 -2.84 -4.89
C THR A 8 -4.25 -1.59 -5.02
N ALA A 9 -3.72 -0.54 -5.64
CA ALA A 9 -4.43 0.68 -5.97
C ALA A 9 -5.06 0.56 -7.35
N THR A 10 -6.31 0.99 -7.49
CA THR A 10 -7.04 1.08 -8.75
C THR A 10 -7.48 2.52 -8.97
N THR A 11 -6.93 3.14 -10.01
CA THR A 11 -7.28 4.51 -10.40
C THR A 11 -8.71 4.60 -10.94
N PRO A 12 -9.32 5.80 -10.97
CA PRO A 12 -10.62 6.02 -11.62
C PRO A 12 -10.67 5.59 -13.10
N ALA A 13 -9.52 5.58 -13.79
CA ALA A 13 -9.41 5.13 -15.18
C ALA A 13 -9.28 3.60 -15.32
N GLY A 14 -9.22 2.86 -14.21
CA GLY A 14 -9.13 1.40 -14.18
C GLY A 14 -7.70 0.84 -14.24
N ALA A 15 -6.67 1.69 -14.31
CA ALA A 15 -5.29 1.23 -14.19
C ALA A 15 -5.00 0.78 -12.75
N THR A 16 -4.24 -0.31 -12.61
CA THR A 16 -3.89 -0.90 -11.30
C THR A 16 -2.39 -0.85 -11.03
N PHE A 17 -2.04 -0.65 -9.77
CA PHE A 17 -0.67 -0.58 -9.28
C PHE A 17 -0.56 -1.42 -8.00
N THR A 18 0.57 -2.10 -7.81
CA THR A 18 0.79 -2.93 -6.63
C THR A 18 1.99 -2.47 -5.83
N THR A 19 1.84 -2.47 -4.50
CA THR A 19 2.89 -2.07 -3.56
C THR A 19 3.05 -3.14 -2.48
N SER A 20 4.27 -3.62 -2.27
CA SER A 20 4.57 -4.51 -1.14
C SER A 20 4.71 -3.70 0.14
N TRP A 21 3.95 -4.10 1.16
CA TRP A 21 3.90 -3.48 2.47
C TRP A 21 4.43 -4.45 3.53
N THR A 22 5.25 -3.96 4.44
CA THR A 22 5.55 -4.64 5.71
C THR A 22 4.96 -3.83 6.84
N VAL A 23 4.08 -4.44 7.62
CA VAL A 23 3.33 -3.77 8.68
C VAL A 23 3.74 -4.33 10.03
N ASN A 24 4.04 -3.43 10.97
CA ASN A 24 4.41 -3.78 12.34
C ASN A 24 3.66 -2.89 13.33
N SER A 25 3.11 -3.46 14.39
CA SER A 25 2.48 -2.73 15.48
C SER A 25 3.47 -1.76 16.13
N CYS A 26 3.01 -0.55 16.44
CA CYS A 26 3.78 0.47 17.18
C CYS A 26 3.09 0.89 18.48
N GLY A 27 2.17 0.07 18.98
CA GLY A 27 1.35 0.33 20.17
C GLY A 27 -0.14 0.41 19.86
N ASP A 28 -0.93 0.75 20.86
CA ASP A 28 -2.39 0.78 20.76
C ASP A 28 -2.85 1.73 19.65
N GLY A 29 -3.67 1.21 18.73
CA GLY A 29 -4.18 1.96 17.58
C GLY A 29 -3.08 2.46 16.62
N CYS A 30 -1.90 1.84 16.61
CA CYS A 30 -0.76 2.24 15.80
C CYS A 30 -0.19 1.07 15.01
N VAL A 31 -0.01 1.27 13.70
CA VAL A 31 0.86 0.40 12.90
C VAL A 31 1.85 1.23 12.09
N TYR A 32 3.07 0.73 11.96
CA TYR A 32 4.06 1.28 11.06
C TYR A 32 4.02 0.50 9.75
N VAL A 33 3.76 1.20 8.64
CA VAL A 33 3.70 0.63 7.29
C VAL A 33 4.98 1.02 6.56
N LYS A 34 5.78 0.03 6.18
CA LYS A 34 6.93 0.21 5.27
C LYS A 34 6.52 -0.16 3.86
N ALA A 35 6.68 0.75 2.91
CA ALA A 35 6.34 0.57 1.50
C ALA A 35 7.49 1.09 0.62
N GLY A 36 8.11 0.18 -0.15
CA GLY A 36 9.30 0.51 -0.94
C GLY A 36 10.42 1.12 -0.08
N ALA A 37 10.95 2.26 -0.51
CA ALA A 37 12.00 2.99 0.21
C ALA A 37 11.48 3.79 1.43
N GLY A 38 10.16 4.03 1.50
CA GLY A 38 9.53 4.84 2.53
C GLY A 38 8.85 4.03 3.63
N GLY A 39 8.36 4.73 4.64
CA GLY A 39 7.45 4.20 5.64
C GLY A 39 6.86 5.30 6.51
N SER A 40 5.66 5.06 7.03
CA SER A 40 4.94 6.01 7.89
C SER A 40 4.01 5.26 8.84
N GLN A 41 3.56 5.96 9.87
CA GLN A 41 2.61 5.42 10.84
C GLN A 41 1.19 5.60 10.35
N ALA A 42 0.41 4.53 10.42
CA ALA A 42 -1.03 4.59 10.34
C ALA A 42 -1.64 4.54 11.75
N ARG A 43 -2.71 5.32 11.95
CA ARG A 43 -3.47 5.39 13.20
C ARG A 43 -4.87 4.86 13.00
N LEU A 44 -5.39 4.15 13.99
CA LEU A 44 -6.79 3.76 14.00
C LEU A 44 -7.62 4.93 14.53
N VAL A 45 -8.41 5.55 13.66
CA VAL A 45 -9.27 6.70 13.96
C VAL A 45 -10.68 6.34 13.55
N ASP A 46 -11.63 6.45 14.48
CA ASP A 46 -13.05 6.15 14.24
C ASP A 46 -13.32 4.78 13.57
N GLY A 47 -12.50 3.77 13.91
CA GLY A 47 -12.62 2.42 13.38
C GLY A 47 -11.96 2.20 12.01
N GLN A 48 -11.31 3.20 11.43
CA GLN A 48 -10.56 3.09 10.18
C GLN A 48 -9.08 3.35 10.40
N TRP A 49 -8.23 2.62 9.68
CA TRP A 49 -6.83 2.98 9.60
C TRP A 49 -6.67 4.22 8.73
N VAL A 50 -5.84 5.15 9.18
CA VAL A 50 -5.53 6.41 8.50
C VAL A 50 -4.02 6.53 8.39
N LEU A 51 -3.51 6.71 7.18
CA LEU A 51 -2.10 6.84 6.84
C LEU A 51 -1.90 8.05 5.94
N ASP A 52 -1.07 8.99 6.38
CA ASP A 52 -0.66 10.14 5.58
C ASP A 52 0.79 9.99 5.11
N THR A 53 1.02 10.17 3.81
CA THR A 53 2.34 10.10 3.18
C THR A 53 2.57 11.21 2.17
N PHE A 54 3.84 11.44 1.83
CA PHE A 54 4.21 12.17 0.62
C PHE A 54 4.72 11.19 -0.42
N ASN A 55 4.29 11.37 -1.67
CA ASN A 55 4.61 10.43 -2.74
C ASN A 55 5.29 11.17 -3.89
N ASN A 56 6.17 10.44 -4.56
CA ASN A 56 6.80 10.89 -5.79
C ASN A 56 5.86 10.58 -6.96
N VAL A 57 5.94 11.38 -8.01
CA VAL A 57 5.14 11.18 -9.23
C VAL A 57 6.07 10.95 -10.42
N ASN A 58 5.77 9.91 -11.18
CA ASN A 58 6.40 9.58 -12.46
C ASN A 58 5.41 9.92 -13.58
N CYS A 59 5.77 10.84 -14.46
CA CYS A 59 4.91 11.25 -15.56
C CYS A 59 5.20 10.48 -16.85
N ALA A 60 4.22 10.46 -17.77
CA ALA A 60 4.34 9.77 -19.05
C ALA A 60 5.45 10.34 -19.96
N ASP A 61 5.86 11.59 -19.74
CA ASP A 61 7.00 12.24 -20.41
C ASP A 61 8.37 11.79 -19.86
N GLY A 62 8.39 10.90 -18.85
CA GLY A 62 9.59 10.40 -18.20
C GLY A 62 10.08 11.28 -17.05
N SER A 63 9.44 12.41 -16.76
CA SER A 63 9.79 13.25 -15.63
C SER A 63 9.49 12.56 -14.29
N TYR A 64 10.33 12.84 -13.30
CA TYR A 64 10.22 12.34 -11.94
C TYR A 64 10.25 13.51 -10.97
N ILE A 65 9.19 13.62 -10.17
CA ILE A 65 8.98 14.77 -9.28
C ILE A 65 8.86 14.21 -7.87
N GLN A 66 9.83 14.55 -7.02
CA GLN A 66 9.87 14.09 -5.64
C GLN A 66 8.84 14.83 -4.79
N TYR A 67 8.19 14.10 -3.88
CA TYR A 67 7.20 14.65 -2.94
C TYR A 67 6.14 15.51 -3.64
N ALA A 68 5.68 15.08 -4.81
CA ALA A 68 4.76 15.84 -5.64
C ALA A 68 3.32 15.83 -5.11
N THR A 69 2.95 14.78 -4.39
CA THR A 69 1.62 14.62 -3.81
C THR A 69 1.69 14.38 -2.31
N SER A 70 0.69 14.88 -1.59
CA SER A 70 0.31 14.36 -0.29
C SER A 70 -0.80 13.34 -0.50
N THR A 71 -0.70 12.20 0.17
CA THR A 71 -1.67 11.11 0.07
C THR A 71 -2.28 10.86 1.43
N HIS A 72 -3.61 10.90 1.48
CA HIS A 72 -4.41 10.47 2.61
C HIS A 72 -5.03 9.11 2.29
N THR A 73 -4.53 8.06 2.93
CA THR A 73 -5.01 6.69 2.73
C THR A 73 -5.83 6.26 3.94
N THR A 74 -7.04 5.78 3.68
CA THR A 74 -7.90 5.17 4.70
C THR A 74 -8.27 3.76 4.31
N TRP A 75 -8.35 2.84 5.27
CA TRP A 75 -8.88 1.50 5.03
C TRP A 75 -9.56 0.92 6.26
N ASP A 76 -10.51 0.04 5.99
CA ASP A 76 -11.21 -0.73 7.01
C ASP A 76 -10.34 -1.89 7.51
N PRO A 77 -10.20 -2.06 8.84
CA PRO A 77 -9.29 -3.04 9.45
C PRO A 77 -9.67 -4.50 9.16
N ASP A 78 -10.95 -4.77 8.88
CA ASP A 78 -11.49 -6.13 8.75
C ASP A 78 -11.55 -6.58 7.28
N THR A 79 -12.08 -5.72 6.42
CA THR A 79 -12.23 -5.97 4.98
C THR A 79 -10.96 -5.67 4.20
N LEU A 80 -10.03 -4.90 4.78
CA LEU A 80 -8.78 -4.48 4.17
C LEU A 80 -8.99 -3.75 2.84
N LYS A 81 -10.09 -2.99 2.75
CA LYS A 81 -10.46 -2.16 1.60
C LYS A 81 -10.58 -0.71 2.02
N GLY A 82 -10.31 0.17 1.07
CA GLY A 82 -10.33 1.60 1.37
C GLY A 82 -10.02 2.47 0.16
N THR A 83 -9.50 3.66 0.43
CA THR A 83 -9.16 4.65 -0.59
C THR A 83 -7.82 5.32 -0.32
N ALA A 84 -7.10 5.67 -1.37
CA ALA A 84 -5.96 6.57 -1.32
C ALA A 84 -6.31 7.87 -2.07
N GLN A 85 -6.45 8.97 -1.34
CA GLN A 85 -6.67 10.28 -1.94
C GLN A 85 -5.33 11.00 -2.11
N HIS A 86 -4.94 11.21 -3.36
CA HIS A 86 -3.75 11.95 -3.74
C HIS A 86 -4.12 13.41 -4.01
N THR A 87 -3.45 14.33 -3.32
CA THR A 87 -3.53 15.78 -3.58
C THR A 87 -2.19 16.25 -4.10
N TYR A 88 -2.18 16.81 -5.32
CA TYR A 88 -1.00 17.42 -5.90
C TYR A 88 -0.64 18.68 -5.13
N ILE A 89 0.55 18.74 -4.56
CA ILE A 89 1.03 19.90 -3.78
C ILE A 89 2.00 20.78 -4.59
N VAL A 90 2.48 20.27 -5.72
CA VAL A 90 3.23 21.00 -6.74
C VAL A 90 2.67 20.67 -8.13
N PRO A 91 2.93 21.50 -9.17
CA PRO A 91 2.55 21.13 -10.53
C PRO A 91 3.28 19.86 -10.98
N ALA A 92 2.54 18.86 -11.45
CA ALA A 92 3.11 17.60 -11.95
C ALA A 92 2.17 16.93 -12.97
N CYS A 93 2.73 16.29 -14.00
CA CYS A 93 2.01 15.58 -15.06
C CYS A 93 0.84 16.36 -15.71
N GLY A 94 0.97 17.68 -15.81
CA GLY A 94 -0.08 18.56 -16.36
C GLY A 94 -1.19 18.93 -15.36
N HIS A 95 -1.10 18.48 -14.10
CA HIS A 95 -2.03 18.84 -13.03
C HIS A 95 -1.48 20.02 -12.19
N PRO A 96 -2.32 21.02 -11.87
CA PRO A 96 -1.94 22.09 -10.96
C PRO A 96 -1.95 21.62 -9.49
N PRO A 97 -1.30 22.38 -8.58
CA PRO A 97 -1.48 22.19 -7.14
C PRO A 97 -2.96 22.26 -6.74
N GLY A 98 -3.37 21.42 -5.80
CA GLY A 98 -4.76 21.27 -5.36
C GLY A 98 -5.60 20.30 -6.21
N TYR A 99 -5.09 19.81 -7.34
CA TYR A 99 -5.75 18.72 -8.06
C TYR A 99 -5.76 17.45 -7.21
N THR A 100 -6.93 16.80 -7.14
CA THR A 100 -7.12 15.58 -6.36
C THR A 100 -7.55 14.40 -7.22
N GLN A 101 -7.04 13.22 -6.89
CA GLN A 101 -7.49 11.95 -7.43
C GLN A 101 -7.66 10.95 -6.27
N THR A 102 -8.70 10.13 -6.34
CA THR A 102 -8.93 9.08 -5.34
C THR A 102 -8.89 7.72 -6.01
N ASP A 103 -7.99 6.88 -5.53
CA ASP A 103 -7.86 5.49 -5.94
C ASP A 103 -8.58 4.58 -4.95
N GLN A 104 -9.15 3.48 -5.44
CA GLN A 104 -9.64 2.39 -4.59
C GLN A 104 -8.49 1.47 -4.23
N ILE A 105 -8.37 1.08 -2.96
CA ILE A 105 -7.32 0.17 -2.52
C ILE A 105 -7.90 -1.14 -1.99
N GLU A 106 -7.20 -2.23 -2.27
CA GLU A 106 -7.39 -3.54 -1.65
C GLU A 106 -6.06 -4.05 -1.12
N ILE A 107 -6.03 -4.43 0.16
CA ILE A 107 -4.82 -4.94 0.83
C ILE A 107 -5.02 -6.43 1.09
N LYS A 108 -4.06 -7.25 0.66
CA LYS A 108 -4.09 -8.71 0.87
C LYS A 108 -2.84 -9.15 1.58
N GLN A 109 -3.00 -9.98 2.61
CA GLN A 109 -1.86 -10.57 3.30
C GLN A 109 -1.09 -11.45 2.32
N THR A 110 0.21 -11.21 2.20
CA THR A 110 1.09 -12.06 1.40
C THR A 110 1.27 -13.36 2.19
N PRO A 111 1.01 -14.54 1.60
CA PRO A 111 1.20 -15.79 2.31
C PRO A 111 2.66 -15.93 2.75
N SER A 112 2.88 -16.11 4.05
CA SER A 112 4.17 -16.48 4.61
C SER A 112 4.55 -17.82 3.96
N SER A 113 5.67 -17.87 3.25
CA SER A 113 6.19 -19.09 2.65
C SER A 113 6.70 -20.06 3.73
N THR A 114 5.80 -20.67 4.50
CA THR A 114 6.08 -21.94 5.16
C THR A 114 6.04 -23.01 4.08
N SER A 115 7.16 -23.18 3.38
CA SER A 115 7.34 -24.28 2.43
C SER A 115 7.37 -25.61 3.21
N PRO A 116 6.44 -26.56 2.99
CA PRO A 116 6.68 -27.93 3.44
C PRO A 116 7.76 -28.51 2.52
N SER A 117 8.97 -28.69 3.04
CA SER A 117 10.00 -29.50 2.38
C SER A 117 9.43 -30.91 2.15
N PRO A 118 9.33 -31.42 0.91
CA PRO A 118 8.89 -32.79 0.69
C PRO A 118 10.00 -33.74 1.17
N SER A 119 9.76 -34.49 2.24
CA SER A 119 10.56 -35.67 2.58
C SER A 119 10.48 -36.67 1.43
N PRO A 120 11.58 -37.30 0.99
CA PRO A 120 11.52 -38.33 -0.03
C PRO A 120 10.81 -39.58 0.50
N SER A 121 9.68 -39.94 -0.12
CA SER A 121 8.95 -41.18 0.12
C SER A 121 9.85 -42.41 -0.03
N ALA A 122 9.82 -43.29 0.96
CA ALA A 122 10.35 -44.63 0.87
C ALA A 122 9.59 -45.43 -0.20
N SER A 123 10.32 -46.09 -1.09
CA SER A 123 9.80 -47.05 -2.09
C SER A 123 9.24 -48.30 -1.40
N PRO A 124 8.11 -48.86 -1.86
CA PRO A 124 7.76 -50.24 -1.52
C PRO A 124 8.49 -51.22 -2.44
N SER A 125 9.23 -52.16 -1.84
CA SER A 125 9.77 -53.35 -2.51
C SER A 125 8.64 -54.27 -2.98
N SER A 126 8.79 -54.85 -4.16
CA SER A 126 8.03 -56.03 -4.64
C SER A 126 8.81 -57.31 -4.34
#